data_AF-A0A095ZIF4-F1
#
_entry.id   AF-A0A095ZIF4-F1
#
_cell.length_a   1.000
_cell.length_b   1.000
_cell.length_c   1.000
_cell.angle_alpha   90.00
_cell.angle_beta   90.00
_cell.angle_gamma   90.00
#
_symmetry.space_group_name_H-M   'P 1'
#
loop_
_entity.id
_entity.type
_entity.pdbx_description
1 polymer ?
#
loop_
_entity_poly.entity_id
_entity_poly.type
_entity_poly.pdbx_seq_one_letter_code
_entity_poly.pdbx_strand_id
1 'polypeptide(L)'
;MESLKLISKNNKISVITVVFNDAKHIRETMESFFSQTWENKEYIVIDGGSNDGTVEIIREYEERIAYWCSEPDKGIYDAMNKGIAHATGNWINFLNSGDLFAEKQSLEKAIKYTPGIQNVAVIYGNSIKRDDDTDIFQEASQNLEDMRHGPIYRHGSSLVRTDVHQTHLFDVSQAEKYGFALDWLMIYKLYSKGYKFKKTDVTIQIFLAKGISNQLEQSLKHNRIIVTGRPLSCIDKFKIKKHIVVERLKMSLPYKWIVAFGTEYLLNDWLPLIPFWKLRKPFMKMLKMKIGNGTIIMKRVYIMTPQKIRIGRYSHINRGCLLDGRGGITIGDNVSISYHVNIMTGSHNHNTRQFRGVFLPIVVEDYAWIGVNATILQNVKIGKGAVVCAGAVVTKDVKPFTVVAGVPARSIGERNRDLNYHCKWDVPFT
;
A
#
# COMPACT_ATOMS: atom_id res chain seq x y z
N MET A 1 -9.34 -25.84 -11.66
CA MET A 1 -8.25 -25.55 -12.62
C MET A 1 -8.77 -24.96 -13.92
N GLU A 2 -9.90 -25.43 -14.44
CA GLU A 2 -10.51 -24.94 -15.68
C GLU A 2 -11.02 -23.48 -15.59
N SER A 3 -11.66 -23.10 -14.48
CA SER A 3 -12.04 -21.70 -14.20
C SER A 3 -10.85 -20.74 -14.11
N LEU A 4 -9.71 -21.20 -13.59
CA LEU A 4 -8.48 -20.41 -13.51
C LEU A 4 -7.82 -20.23 -14.88
N LYS A 5 -7.85 -21.25 -15.75
CA LYS A 5 -7.41 -21.15 -17.15
C LYS A 5 -8.32 -20.23 -17.98
N LEU A 6 -9.62 -20.20 -17.70
CA LEU A 6 -10.57 -19.31 -18.37
C LEU A 6 -10.33 -17.83 -17.97
N ILE A 7 -10.10 -17.58 -16.67
CA ILE A 7 -9.73 -16.25 -16.16
C ILE A 7 -8.42 -15.77 -16.79
N SER A 8 -7.41 -16.63 -16.92
CA SER A 8 -6.13 -16.25 -17.53
C SER A 8 -6.24 -15.98 -19.03
N LYS A 9 -7.12 -16.67 -19.75
CA LYS A 9 -7.31 -16.46 -21.20
C LYS A 9 -8.08 -15.17 -21.53
N ASN A 10 -8.98 -14.72 -20.64
CA ASN A 10 -9.87 -13.57 -20.87
C ASN A 10 -9.47 -12.27 -20.16
N ASN A 11 -8.27 -12.18 -19.57
CA ASN A 11 -7.80 -10.97 -18.86
C ASN A 11 -6.37 -10.63 -19.26
N LYS A 12 -6.16 -10.30 -20.55
CA LYS A 12 -4.88 -9.80 -21.02
C LYS A 12 -4.62 -8.42 -20.40
N ILE A 13 -3.40 -8.16 -19.93
CA ILE A 13 -3.02 -6.87 -19.33
C ILE A 13 -2.02 -6.15 -20.25
N SER A 14 -2.37 -4.96 -20.71
CA SER A 14 -1.44 -4.04 -21.37
C SER A 14 -0.74 -3.19 -20.31
N VAL A 15 0.56 -3.33 -20.18
CA VAL A 15 1.37 -2.46 -19.33
C VAL A 15 2.02 -1.42 -20.23
N ILE A 16 1.72 -0.15 -19.95
CA ILE A 16 2.24 1.00 -20.70
C ILE A 16 3.30 1.69 -19.85
N THR A 17 4.49 1.86 -20.42
CA THR A 17 5.57 2.64 -19.86
C THR A 17 5.83 3.85 -20.74
N VAL A 18 5.77 5.02 -20.14
CA VAL A 18 6.19 6.28 -20.77
C VAL A 18 7.54 6.69 -20.19
N VAL A 19 8.43 7.17 -21.06
CA VAL A 19 9.79 7.51 -20.69
C VAL A 19 10.32 8.68 -21.52
N PHE A 20 11.10 9.55 -20.88
CA PHE A 20 11.84 10.62 -21.53
C PHE A 20 13.11 10.90 -20.74
N ASN A 21 14.27 10.70 -21.36
CA ASN A 21 15.60 10.87 -20.78
C ASN A 21 15.75 10.21 -19.41
N ASP A 22 15.55 8.89 -19.36
CA ASP A 22 15.69 8.13 -18.12
C ASP A 22 16.44 6.79 -18.30
N ALA A 23 17.59 6.84 -18.98
CA ALA A 23 18.43 5.68 -19.24
C ALA A 23 18.86 4.96 -17.95
N LYS A 24 18.91 5.70 -16.84
CA LYS A 24 19.31 5.18 -15.53
C LYS A 24 18.33 4.17 -14.95
N HIS A 25 17.02 4.34 -15.15
CA HIS A 25 16.02 3.53 -14.46
C HIS A 25 15.16 2.67 -15.40
N ILE A 26 15.03 3.02 -16.68
CA ILE A 26 14.14 2.32 -17.62
C ILE A 26 14.39 0.80 -17.67
N ARG A 27 15.65 0.36 -17.62
CA ARG A 27 15.98 -1.09 -17.61
C ARG A 27 15.36 -1.81 -16.42
N GLU A 28 15.47 -1.25 -15.21
CA GLU A 28 14.91 -1.86 -14.01
C GLU A 28 13.38 -1.94 -14.09
N THR A 29 12.75 -0.89 -14.63
CA THR A 29 11.30 -0.85 -14.91
C THR A 29 10.88 -1.97 -15.86
N MET A 30 11.54 -2.12 -17.01
CA MET A 30 11.25 -3.18 -17.99
C MET A 30 11.45 -4.57 -17.40
N GLU A 31 12.55 -4.81 -16.68
CA GLU A 31 12.80 -6.10 -16.02
C GLU A 31 11.75 -6.44 -14.95
N SER A 32 11.23 -5.43 -14.24
CA SER A 32 10.14 -5.64 -13.29
C SER A 32 8.86 -6.12 -13.98
N PHE A 33 8.57 -5.63 -15.20
CA PHE A 33 7.47 -6.12 -16.03
C PHE A 33 7.72 -7.55 -16.51
N PHE A 34 8.89 -7.80 -17.10
CA PHE A 34 9.21 -9.10 -17.68
C PHE A 34 9.23 -10.22 -16.64
N SER A 35 9.65 -9.92 -15.41
CA SER A 35 9.66 -10.86 -14.29
C SER A 35 8.27 -11.18 -13.70
N GLN A 36 7.19 -10.52 -14.14
CA GLN A 36 5.83 -10.84 -13.68
C GLN A 36 5.40 -12.27 -14.07
N THR A 37 4.81 -13.02 -13.15
CA THR A 37 4.32 -14.41 -13.35
C THR A 37 3.04 -14.51 -14.16
N TRP A 38 2.32 -13.40 -14.35
CA TRP A 38 1.14 -13.36 -15.21
C TRP A 38 1.57 -13.37 -16.69
N GLU A 39 1.32 -14.46 -17.41
CA GLU A 39 1.80 -14.59 -18.80
C GLU A 39 0.94 -13.86 -19.83
N ASN A 40 -0.38 -13.73 -19.61
CA ASN A 40 -1.25 -13.04 -20.54
C ASN A 40 -1.14 -11.52 -20.37
N LYS A 41 0.01 -10.98 -20.76
CA LYS A 41 0.37 -9.56 -20.69
C LYS A 41 1.06 -9.14 -21.99
N GLU A 42 1.00 -7.85 -22.28
CA GLU A 42 1.79 -7.22 -23.32
C GLU A 42 2.44 -5.96 -22.77
N TYR A 43 3.51 -5.53 -23.43
CA TYR A 43 4.28 -4.36 -23.03
C TYR A 43 4.28 -3.33 -24.14
N ILE A 44 4.02 -2.09 -23.75
CA ILE A 44 3.96 -0.93 -24.65
C ILE A 44 4.89 0.13 -24.09
N VAL A 45 5.86 0.57 -24.87
CA VAL A 45 6.84 1.59 -24.44
C VAL A 45 6.73 2.81 -25.35
N ILE A 46 6.41 3.96 -24.77
CA ILE A 46 6.33 5.23 -25.49
C ILE A 46 7.46 6.13 -25.00
N ASP A 47 8.48 6.28 -25.84
CA ASP A 47 9.60 7.18 -25.60
C ASP A 47 9.36 8.55 -26.23
N GLY A 48 9.56 9.61 -25.44
CA GLY A 48 9.32 11.00 -25.82
C GLY A 48 10.39 11.64 -26.69
N GLY A 49 11.21 10.85 -27.40
CA GLY A 49 12.34 11.32 -28.19
C GLY A 49 13.60 11.54 -27.35
N SER A 50 13.95 10.55 -26.54
CA SER A 50 15.10 10.60 -25.63
C SER A 50 16.45 10.65 -26.38
N ASN A 51 17.46 11.24 -25.74
CA ASN A 51 18.81 11.38 -26.28
C ASN A 51 19.93 11.04 -25.26
N ASP A 52 19.60 10.36 -24.17
CA ASP A 52 20.49 10.07 -23.05
C ASP A 52 20.95 8.60 -22.95
N GLY A 53 20.66 7.77 -23.97
CA GLY A 53 20.88 6.33 -23.93
C GLY A 53 19.60 5.49 -23.72
N THR A 54 18.45 6.12 -23.46
CA THR A 54 17.18 5.41 -23.20
C THR A 54 16.76 4.54 -24.39
N VAL A 55 16.86 5.07 -25.61
CA VAL A 55 16.42 4.37 -26.84
C VAL A 55 17.26 3.13 -27.11
N GLU A 56 18.57 3.22 -26.88
CA GLU A 56 19.51 2.10 -27.02
C GLU A 56 19.13 0.97 -26.07
N ILE A 57 18.77 1.30 -24.83
CA ILE A 57 18.31 0.31 -23.84
C ILE A 57 16.99 -0.32 -24.27
N ILE A 58 16.02 0.46 -24.78
CA ILE A 58 14.74 -0.08 -25.25
C ILE A 58 14.93 -1.06 -26.41
N ARG A 59 15.83 -0.74 -27.36
CA ARG A 59 16.14 -1.59 -28.52
C ARG A 59 16.65 -2.97 -28.14
N GLU A 60 17.37 -3.11 -27.03
CA GLU A 60 17.81 -4.42 -26.52
C GLU A 60 16.64 -5.37 -26.19
N TYR A 61 15.43 -4.84 -25.97
CA TYR A 61 14.23 -5.60 -25.62
C TYR A 61 13.18 -5.61 -26.74
N GLU A 62 13.45 -5.00 -27.89
CA GLU A 62 12.49 -4.75 -28.97
C GLU A 62 11.67 -5.99 -29.35
N GLU A 63 12.32 -7.15 -29.50
CA GLU A 63 11.65 -8.42 -29.86
C GLU A 63 10.63 -8.90 -28.82
N ARG A 64 10.71 -8.41 -27.58
CA ARG A 64 9.84 -8.80 -26.46
C ARG A 64 8.78 -7.73 -26.17
N ILE A 65 8.82 -6.58 -26.83
CA ILE A 65 7.89 -5.47 -26.66
C ILE A 65 6.80 -5.58 -27.73
N ALA A 66 5.53 -5.47 -27.35
CA ALA A 66 4.43 -5.59 -28.30
C ALA A 66 4.30 -4.35 -29.19
N TYR A 67 4.61 -3.17 -28.66
CA TYR A 67 4.71 -1.93 -29.41
C TYR A 67 5.67 -0.96 -28.72
N TRP A 68 6.54 -0.31 -29.49
CA TRP A 68 7.27 0.84 -28.99
C TRP A 68 7.49 1.89 -30.08
N CYS A 69 7.65 3.14 -29.65
CA CYS A 69 8.06 4.24 -30.53
C CYS A 69 8.93 5.23 -29.75
N SER A 70 9.73 6.01 -30.49
CA SER A 70 10.55 7.10 -29.96
C SER A 70 10.31 8.34 -30.79
N GLU A 71 9.49 9.25 -30.29
CA GLU A 71 9.13 10.50 -30.96
C GLU A 71 8.74 11.59 -29.95
N PRO A 72 8.97 12.87 -30.27
CA PRO A 72 8.55 13.96 -29.39
C PRO A 72 7.06 13.87 -29.01
N ASP A 73 6.78 14.13 -27.74
CA ASP A 73 5.43 14.21 -27.19
C ASP A 73 5.14 15.60 -26.60
N LYS A 74 3.86 15.86 -26.32
CA LYS A 74 3.39 17.10 -25.67
C LYS A 74 3.33 16.96 -24.14
N GLY A 75 4.14 16.07 -23.57
CA GLY A 75 4.20 15.73 -22.16
C GLY A 75 3.66 14.33 -21.85
N ILE A 76 3.85 13.92 -20.59
CA ILE A 76 3.61 12.54 -20.12
C ILE A 76 2.24 11.96 -20.50
N TYR A 77 1.18 12.78 -20.46
CA TYR A 77 -0.19 12.35 -20.74
C TYR A 77 -0.49 12.17 -22.23
N ASP A 78 0.23 12.90 -23.10
CA ASP A 78 0.20 12.67 -24.54
C ASP A 78 0.83 11.31 -24.85
N ALA A 79 2.01 11.02 -24.28
CA ALA A 79 2.65 9.71 -24.38
C ALA A 79 1.75 8.58 -23.83
N MET A 80 1.09 8.78 -22.69
CA MET A 80 0.15 7.80 -22.15
C MET A 80 -1.03 7.55 -23.10
N ASN A 81 -1.60 8.60 -23.71
CA ASN A 81 -2.67 8.48 -24.70
C ASN A 81 -2.22 7.72 -25.96
N LYS A 82 -1.00 7.96 -26.46
CA LYS A 82 -0.40 7.14 -27.54
C LYS A 82 -0.37 5.67 -27.14
N GLY A 83 0.13 5.37 -25.94
CA GLY A 83 0.17 3.99 -25.44
C GLY A 83 -1.20 3.32 -25.34
N ILE A 84 -2.24 4.05 -24.91
CA ILE A 84 -3.62 3.53 -24.81
C ILE A 84 -4.16 3.15 -26.19
N ALA A 85 -3.81 3.88 -27.24
CA ALA A 85 -4.24 3.59 -28.61
C ALA A 85 -3.69 2.24 -29.13
N HIS A 86 -2.55 1.78 -28.60
CA HIS A 86 -1.94 0.51 -28.97
C HIS A 86 -2.28 -0.65 -28.02
N ALA A 87 -3.03 -0.40 -26.94
CA ALA A 87 -3.41 -1.43 -25.98
C ALA A 87 -4.46 -2.38 -26.55
N THR A 88 -4.17 -3.68 -26.53
CA THR A 88 -5.06 -4.77 -26.97
C THR A 88 -5.57 -5.63 -25.82
N GLY A 89 -5.04 -5.43 -24.61
CA GLY A 89 -5.46 -6.12 -23.40
C GLY A 89 -6.87 -5.73 -22.97
N ASN A 90 -7.43 -6.50 -22.03
CA ASN A 90 -8.69 -6.16 -21.36
C ASN A 90 -8.49 -5.09 -20.27
N TRP A 91 -7.28 -5.00 -19.73
CA TRP A 91 -6.89 -4.08 -18.68
C TRP A 91 -5.63 -3.31 -19.09
N ILE A 92 -5.58 -2.03 -18.73
CA ILE A 92 -4.41 -1.15 -18.88
C ILE A 92 -3.84 -0.85 -17.49
N ASN A 93 -2.53 -1.00 -17.34
CA ASN A 93 -1.75 -0.50 -16.20
C ASN A 93 -0.66 0.45 -16.71
N PHE A 94 -0.40 1.53 -15.96
CA PHE A 94 0.74 2.41 -16.22
C PHE A 94 1.87 2.11 -15.26
N LEU A 95 3.05 1.86 -15.81
CA LEU A 95 4.29 1.69 -15.07
C LEU A 95 5.33 2.67 -15.64
N ASN A 96 5.34 3.89 -15.14
CA ASN A 96 6.25 4.93 -15.64
C ASN A 96 7.72 4.54 -15.39
N SER A 97 8.63 5.05 -16.22
CA SER A 97 10.06 4.84 -15.98
C SER A 97 10.48 5.30 -14.58
N GLY A 98 11.28 4.48 -13.90
CA GLY A 98 11.67 4.68 -12.50
C GLY A 98 10.76 3.97 -11.49
N ASP A 99 9.55 3.59 -11.88
CA ASP A 99 8.66 2.79 -11.05
C ASP A 99 8.82 1.28 -11.34
N LEU A 100 8.46 0.43 -10.39
CA LEU A 100 8.60 -1.02 -10.47
C LEU A 100 7.32 -1.72 -10.02
N PHE A 101 7.07 -2.93 -10.49
CA PHE A 101 6.13 -3.82 -9.79
C PHE A 101 6.71 -4.27 -8.45
N ALA A 102 5.87 -4.30 -7.41
CA ALA A 102 6.31 -4.59 -6.05
C ALA A 102 6.74 -6.04 -5.82
N GLU A 103 6.08 -6.98 -6.51
CA GLU A 103 6.36 -8.41 -6.45
C GLU A 103 6.24 -9.04 -7.84
N LYS A 104 6.89 -10.19 -8.08
CA LYS A 104 6.74 -10.94 -9.33
C LYS A 104 5.30 -11.39 -9.59
N GLN A 105 4.48 -11.51 -8.56
CA GLN A 105 3.08 -11.91 -8.67
C GLN A 105 2.09 -10.73 -8.59
N SER A 106 2.55 -9.47 -8.63
CA SER A 106 1.67 -8.30 -8.45
C SER A 106 0.49 -8.29 -9.45
N LEU A 107 0.74 -8.49 -10.74
CA LEU A 107 -0.32 -8.56 -11.76
C LEU A 107 -1.23 -9.78 -11.57
N GLU A 108 -0.63 -10.96 -11.31
CA GLU A 108 -1.37 -12.20 -11.12
C GLU A 108 -2.33 -12.10 -9.93
N LYS A 109 -1.85 -11.61 -8.79
CA LYS A 109 -2.66 -11.44 -7.57
C LYS A 109 -3.75 -10.40 -7.80
N ALA A 110 -3.44 -9.28 -8.48
CA ALA A 110 -4.42 -8.23 -8.74
C ALA A 110 -5.62 -8.72 -9.56
N ILE A 111 -5.40 -9.64 -10.52
CA ILE A 111 -6.50 -10.25 -11.29
C ILE A 111 -7.15 -11.42 -10.55
N LYS A 112 -6.37 -12.38 -10.05
CA LYS A 112 -6.91 -13.64 -9.49
C LYS A 112 -7.57 -13.46 -8.12
N TYR A 113 -7.05 -12.58 -7.28
CA TYR A 113 -7.49 -12.44 -5.88
C TYR A 113 -8.47 -11.29 -5.67
N THR A 114 -8.85 -10.60 -6.73
CA THR A 114 -9.88 -9.56 -6.68
C THR A 114 -11.22 -10.18 -7.10
N PRO A 115 -12.20 -10.30 -6.19
CA PRO A 115 -13.50 -10.83 -6.56
C PRO A 115 -14.32 -9.81 -7.37
N GLY A 116 -15.06 -10.29 -8.36
CA GLY A 116 -16.05 -9.48 -9.09
C GLY A 116 -15.47 -8.54 -10.16
N ILE A 117 -14.26 -8.80 -10.66
CA ILE A 117 -13.59 -7.94 -11.65
C ILE A 117 -14.37 -7.75 -12.96
N GLN A 118 -15.27 -8.68 -13.30
CA GLN A 118 -16.08 -8.60 -14.53
C GLN A 118 -16.97 -7.35 -14.57
N ASN A 119 -17.36 -6.81 -13.41
CA ASN A 119 -18.34 -5.73 -13.27
C ASN A 119 -17.72 -4.41 -12.79
N VAL A 120 -16.40 -4.25 -12.90
CA VAL A 120 -15.69 -3.06 -12.41
C VAL A 120 -14.87 -2.43 -13.51
N ALA A 121 -14.74 -1.12 -13.47
CA ALA A 121 -13.96 -0.34 -14.43
C ALA A 121 -12.50 -0.18 -14.00
N VAL A 122 -12.26 -0.17 -12.68
CA VAL A 122 -10.93 0.05 -12.11
C VAL A 122 -10.70 -0.92 -10.96
N ILE A 123 -9.60 -1.64 -11.03
CA ILE A 123 -9.00 -2.37 -9.90
C ILE A 123 -7.86 -1.50 -9.37
N TYR A 124 -7.76 -1.30 -8.07
CA TYR A 124 -6.67 -0.51 -7.50
C TYR A 124 -6.13 -1.15 -6.23
N GLY A 125 -4.84 -1.01 -5.98
CA GLY A 125 -4.13 -1.67 -4.90
C GLY A 125 -3.22 -0.75 -4.11
N ASN A 126 -2.48 -1.36 -3.20
CA ASN A 126 -1.51 -0.67 -2.37
C ASN A 126 -0.24 -0.33 -3.17
N SER A 127 0.61 0.52 -2.62
CA SER A 127 1.90 0.87 -3.20
C SER A 127 3.00 0.93 -2.14
N ILE A 128 4.25 1.00 -2.58
CA ILE A 128 5.40 1.30 -1.74
C ILE A 128 6.01 2.60 -2.25
N LYS A 129 6.14 3.58 -1.36
CA LYS A 129 6.90 4.79 -1.62
C LYS A 129 8.37 4.51 -1.35
N ARG A 130 9.21 4.62 -2.38
CA ARG A 130 10.66 4.48 -2.29
C ARG A 130 11.33 5.84 -2.25
N ASP A 131 12.13 6.07 -1.22
CA ASP A 131 13.07 7.19 -1.10
C ASP A 131 14.51 6.66 -1.12
N ASP A 132 15.50 7.55 -1.04
CA ASP A 132 16.92 7.17 -1.04
C ASP A 132 17.23 6.16 0.08
N ASP A 133 16.61 6.33 1.25
CA ASP A 133 16.90 5.58 2.48
C ASP A 133 15.81 4.60 2.90
N THR A 134 14.57 4.71 2.36
CA THR A 134 13.43 3.93 2.88
C THR A 134 12.44 3.47 1.82
N ASP A 135 11.89 2.27 2.02
CA ASP A 135 10.72 1.74 1.33
C ASP A 135 9.55 1.70 2.34
N ILE A 136 8.53 2.53 2.11
CA ILE A 136 7.39 2.69 3.02
C ILE A 136 6.10 2.24 2.34
N PHE A 137 5.43 1.26 2.94
CA PHE A 137 4.10 0.83 2.49
C PHE A 137 3.05 1.94 2.57
N GLN A 138 2.24 2.05 1.52
CA GLN A 138 1.10 2.95 1.40
C GLN A 138 -0.16 2.14 1.07
N GLU A 139 -1.07 2.05 2.05
CA GLU A 139 -2.36 1.42 1.87
C GLU A 139 -3.28 2.32 1.02
N ALA A 140 -3.94 1.74 0.01
CA ALA A 140 -5.01 2.43 -0.70
C ALA A 140 -6.29 2.47 0.15
N SER A 141 -7.11 3.53 0.01
CA SER A 141 -8.34 3.62 0.81
C SER A 141 -9.36 2.55 0.42
N GLN A 142 -9.99 1.96 1.43
CA GLN A 142 -11.15 1.09 1.28
C GLN A 142 -12.43 1.89 0.99
N ASN A 143 -12.47 3.17 1.36
CA ASN A 143 -13.66 4.01 1.21
C ASN A 143 -13.58 4.86 -0.06
N LEU A 144 -14.43 4.56 -1.04
CA LEU A 144 -14.51 5.31 -2.29
C LEU A 144 -14.98 6.75 -2.09
N GLU A 145 -15.73 7.06 -1.04
CA GLU A 145 -16.19 8.42 -0.78
C GLU A 145 -15.03 9.39 -0.48
N ASP A 146 -13.88 8.87 -0.08
CA ASP A 146 -12.67 9.67 0.15
C ASP A 146 -12.18 10.36 -1.16
N MET A 147 -12.63 9.88 -2.34
CA MET A 147 -12.39 10.56 -3.64
C MET A 147 -12.99 11.98 -3.69
N ARG A 148 -13.94 12.32 -2.80
CA ARG A 148 -14.45 13.69 -2.64
C ARG A 148 -13.43 14.64 -1.99
N HIS A 149 -12.25 14.14 -1.64
CA HIS A 149 -11.18 14.92 -1.03
C HIS A 149 -9.86 14.85 -1.82
N GLY A 150 -9.60 13.75 -2.52
CA GLY A 150 -8.45 13.59 -3.40
C GLY A 150 -8.22 12.13 -3.82
N PRO A 151 -7.10 11.84 -4.51
CA PRO A 151 -6.73 10.48 -4.91
C PRO A 151 -6.65 9.55 -3.70
N ILE A 152 -7.26 8.37 -3.80
CA ILE A 152 -7.30 7.37 -2.72
C ILE A 152 -6.32 6.21 -2.94
N TYR A 153 -5.65 6.19 -4.09
CA TYR A 153 -4.64 5.22 -4.50
C TYR A 153 -3.65 5.90 -5.46
N ARG A 154 -2.51 5.26 -5.72
CA ARG A 154 -1.52 5.74 -6.71
C ARG A 154 -1.91 5.28 -8.11
N HIS A 155 -1.85 6.17 -9.10
CA HIS A 155 -2.26 5.87 -10.48
C HIS A 155 -1.64 4.57 -11.04
N GLY A 156 -0.33 4.37 -10.88
CA GLY A 156 0.34 3.14 -11.33
C GLY A 156 0.03 1.89 -10.50
N SER A 157 -0.58 2.03 -9.32
CA SER A 157 -1.17 0.93 -8.55
C SER A 157 -2.62 0.66 -8.95
N SER A 158 -2.98 0.83 -10.23
CA SER A 158 -4.32 0.52 -10.72
C SER A 158 -4.31 -0.15 -12.10
N LEU A 159 -5.36 -0.94 -12.36
CA LEU A 159 -5.68 -1.51 -13.65
C LEU A 159 -7.05 -0.97 -14.06
N VAL A 160 -7.11 -0.28 -15.20
CA VAL A 160 -8.33 0.30 -15.76
C VAL A 160 -8.76 -0.54 -16.95
N ARG A 161 -10.05 -0.84 -17.09
CA ARG A 161 -10.55 -1.53 -18.27
C ARG A 161 -10.21 -0.75 -19.54
N THR A 162 -9.71 -1.45 -20.56
CA THR A 162 -9.25 -0.83 -21.81
C THR A 162 -10.35 -0.06 -22.52
N ASP A 163 -11.56 -0.60 -22.62
CA ASP A 163 -12.70 0.07 -23.27
C ASP A 163 -13.11 1.36 -22.53
N VAL A 164 -13.07 1.34 -21.20
CA VAL A 164 -13.30 2.53 -20.37
C VAL A 164 -12.22 3.56 -20.62
N HIS A 165 -10.95 3.15 -20.65
CA HIS A 165 -9.81 4.05 -20.80
C HIS A 165 -9.73 4.66 -22.20
N GLN A 166 -10.00 3.89 -23.26
CA GLN A 166 -10.07 4.37 -24.64
C GLN A 166 -11.20 5.41 -24.82
N THR A 167 -12.30 5.25 -24.08
CA THR A 167 -13.40 6.25 -24.06
C THR A 167 -13.06 7.48 -23.21
N HIS A 168 -12.16 7.34 -22.23
CA HIS A 168 -11.81 8.36 -21.25
C HIS A 168 -10.31 8.62 -21.22
N LEU A 169 -9.77 9.06 -22.37
CA LEU A 169 -8.38 9.50 -22.50
C LEU A 169 -8.04 10.64 -21.53
N PHE A 170 -6.74 10.81 -21.26
CA PHE A 170 -6.27 11.97 -20.51
C PHE A 170 -6.52 13.25 -21.31
N ASP A 171 -7.09 14.26 -20.66
CA ASP A 171 -7.44 15.52 -21.31
C ASP A 171 -6.20 16.43 -21.43
N VAL A 172 -5.39 16.19 -22.47
CA VAL A 172 -4.15 16.93 -22.73
C VAL A 172 -4.41 18.43 -22.96
N SER A 173 -5.62 18.81 -23.38
CA SER A 173 -6.00 20.24 -23.50
C SER A 173 -5.95 20.98 -22.16
N GLN A 174 -6.04 20.25 -21.05
CA GLN A 174 -5.97 20.80 -19.70
C GLN A 174 -4.57 20.68 -19.07
N ALA A 175 -3.56 20.24 -19.83
CA ALA A 175 -2.20 20.01 -19.32
C ALA A 175 -1.57 21.27 -18.73
N GLU A 176 -1.77 22.44 -19.35
CA GLU A 176 -1.28 23.72 -18.81
C GLU A 176 -1.91 24.06 -17.45
N LYS A 177 -3.15 23.62 -17.23
CA LYS A 177 -3.93 23.97 -16.03
C LYS A 177 -3.68 23.00 -14.87
N TYR A 178 -3.59 21.71 -15.14
CA TYR A 178 -3.49 20.68 -14.10
C TYR A 178 -2.14 19.96 -14.06
N GLY A 179 -1.32 20.08 -15.10
CA GLY A 179 0.02 19.50 -15.19
C GLY A 179 0.00 18.02 -14.80
N PHE A 180 0.73 17.68 -13.73
CA PHE A 180 0.84 16.33 -13.20
C PHE A 180 -0.48 15.74 -12.65
N ALA A 181 -1.55 16.51 -12.49
CA ALA A 181 -2.82 16.06 -11.90
C ALA A 181 -3.88 15.62 -12.92
N LEU A 182 -3.51 15.45 -14.21
CA LEU A 182 -4.45 14.92 -15.22
C LEU A 182 -4.83 13.46 -14.96
N ASP A 183 -3.96 12.67 -14.32
CA ASP A 183 -4.29 11.34 -13.82
C ASP A 183 -5.47 11.38 -12.84
N TRP A 184 -5.40 12.29 -11.87
CA TRP A 184 -6.45 12.51 -10.90
C TRP A 184 -7.74 13.03 -11.56
N LEU A 185 -7.64 13.93 -12.52
CA LEU A 185 -8.80 14.42 -13.28
C LEU A 185 -9.52 13.28 -13.98
N MET A 186 -8.79 12.37 -14.65
CA MET A 186 -9.36 11.20 -15.31
C MET A 186 -10.03 10.26 -14.28
N ILE A 187 -9.33 9.93 -13.19
CA ILE A 187 -9.86 9.06 -12.12
C ILE A 187 -11.16 9.66 -11.52
N TYR A 188 -11.16 10.95 -11.21
CA TYR A 188 -12.33 11.62 -10.64
C TYR A 188 -13.49 11.73 -11.63
N LYS A 189 -13.21 11.87 -12.94
CA LYS A 189 -14.23 11.83 -13.99
C LYS A 189 -14.91 10.45 -14.05
N LEU A 190 -14.14 9.36 -13.94
CA LEU A 190 -14.71 8.02 -13.86
C LEU A 190 -15.57 7.84 -12.60
N TYR A 191 -15.08 8.30 -11.44
CA TYR A 191 -15.83 8.27 -10.18
C TYR A 191 -17.15 9.04 -10.26
N SER A 192 -17.12 10.28 -10.76
CA SER A 192 -18.31 11.15 -10.86
C SER A 192 -19.35 10.64 -11.86
N LYS A 193 -18.93 9.90 -12.89
CA LYS A 193 -19.84 9.18 -13.82
C LYS A 193 -20.42 7.88 -13.25
N GLY A 194 -20.05 7.49 -12.02
CA GLY A 194 -20.58 6.28 -11.36
C GLY A 194 -19.94 4.98 -11.81
N TYR A 195 -18.76 5.02 -12.45
CA TYR A 195 -18.01 3.79 -12.73
C TYR A 195 -17.63 3.07 -11.43
N LYS A 196 -17.64 1.73 -11.47
CA LYS A 196 -17.36 0.90 -10.30
C LYS A 196 -15.85 0.69 -10.12
N PHE A 197 -15.37 0.96 -8.91
CA PHE A 197 -13.99 0.74 -8.49
C PHE A 197 -13.92 -0.43 -7.51
N LYS A 198 -12.82 -1.18 -7.55
CA LYS A 198 -12.59 -2.29 -6.62
C LYS A 198 -11.18 -2.25 -6.06
N LYS A 199 -11.08 -2.09 -4.74
CA LYS A 199 -9.81 -2.26 -4.05
C LYS A 199 -9.40 -3.75 -4.08
N THR A 200 -8.12 -3.99 -4.29
CA THR A 200 -7.44 -5.25 -4.03
C THR A 200 -6.39 -5.05 -2.92
N ASP A 201 -6.19 -6.05 -2.07
CA ASP A 201 -5.18 -5.99 -0.99
C ASP A 201 -3.78 -6.39 -1.47
N VAL A 202 -3.50 -6.14 -2.74
CA VAL A 202 -2.22 -6.43 -3.39
C VAL A 202 -1.39 -5.16 -3.45
N THR A 203 -0.10 -5.26 -3.11
CA THR A 203 0.87 -4.21 -3.39
C THR A 203 1.28 -4.32 -4.85
N ILE A 204 0.86 -3.36 -5.66
CA ILE A 204 1.06 -3.42 -7.12
C ILE A 204 2.37 -2.75 -7.50
N GLN A 205 2.59 -1.52 -7.04
CA GLN A 205 3.68 -0.66 -7.52
C GLN A 205 4.62 -0.22 -6.39
N ILE A 206 5.92 -0.15 -6.69
CA ILE A 206 6.90 0.67 -5.99
C ILE A 206 7.14 1.92 -6.84
N PHE A 207 7.00 3.11 -6.25
CA PHE A 207 7.20 4.38 -6.96
C PHE A 207 8.20 5.29 -6.25
N LEU A 208 8.90 6.13 -7.01
CA LEU A 208 9.91 7.04 -6.46
C LEU A 208 9.29 8.28 -5.78
N ALA A 209 9.80 8.62 -4.59
CA ALA A 209 9.35 9.76 -3.80
C ALA A 209 9.61 11.11 -4.46
N LYS A 210 10.65 11.22 -5.30
CA LYS A 210 11.09 12.47 -5.93
C LYS A 210 10.44 12.73 -7.30
N GLY A 211 9.40 11.98 -7.66
CA GLY A 211 8.68 12.19 -8.92
C GLY A 211 8.01 13.57 -9.03
N ILE A 212 7.71 13.97 -10.28
CA ILE A 212 7.12 15.27 -10.65
C ILE A 212 5.85 15.61 -9.85
N SER A 213 5.07 14.58 -9.46
CA SER A 213 3.81 14.73 -8.73
C SER A 213 3.94 15.00 -7.22
N ASN A 214 5.16 15.04 -6.65
CA ASN A 214 5.35 15.22 -5.20
C ASN A 214 5.34 16.71 -4.77
N GLN A 215 4.38 17.48 -5.27
CA GLN A 215 4.21 18.90 -4.93
C GLN A 215 2.96 19.11 -4.07
N LEU A 216 3.12 19.12 -2.74
CA LEU A 216 2.01 19.12 -1.78
C LEU A 216 1.00 20.26 -1.99
N GLU A 217 1.48 21.50 -2.10
CA GLU A 217 0.59 22.66 -2.25
C GLU A 217 -0.20 22.63 -3.56
N GLN A 218 0.47 22.34 -4.68
CA GLN A 218 -0.19 22.24 -5.99
C GLN A 218 -1.19 21.09 -6.01
N SER A 219 -0.82 19.93 -5.45
CA SER A 219 -1.72 18.77 -5.34
C SER A 219 -3.01 19.12 -4.59
N LEU A 220 -2.91 19.82 -3.44
CA LEU A 220 -4.10 20.22 -2.67
C LEU A 220 -4.99 21.21 -3.44
N LYS A 221 -4.39 22.14 -4.19
CA LYS A 221 -5.12 23.08 -5.04
C LYS A 221 -5.84 22.34 -6.18
N HIS A 222 -5.13 21.50 -6.94
CA HIS A 222 -5.69 20.74 -8.05
C HIS A 222 -6.80 19.80 -7.58
N ASN A 223 -6.59 19.04 -6.50
CA ASN A 223 -7.60 18.15 -5.94
C ASN A 223 -8.90 18.90 -5.65
N ARG A 224 -8.81 20.08 -5.04
CA ARG A 224 -9.98 20.87 -4.68
C ARG A 224 -10.70 21.43 -5.91
N ILE A 225 -9.97 21.93 -6.90
CA ILE A 225 -10.53 22.46 -8.15
C ILE A 225 -11.24 21.35 -8.93
N ILE A 226 -10.58 20.19 -9.08
CA ILE A 226 -11.11 19.03 -9.81
C ILE A 226 -12.39 18.51 -9.14
N VAL A 227 -12.37 18.35 -7.81
CA VAL A 227 -13.54 17.84 -7.08
C VAL A 227 -14.72 18.80 -7.14
N THR A 228 -14.47 20.10 -6.98
CA THR A 228 -15.55 21.08 -6.85
C THR A 228 -16.02 21.67 -8.18
N GLY A 229 -15.25 21.50 -9.26
CA GLY A 229 -15.53 22.09 -10.57
C GLY A 229 -15.46 23.62 -10.61
N ARG A 230 -15.00 24.28 -9.54
CA ARG A 230 -14.96 25.76 -9.43
C ARG A 230 -13.60 26.28 -9.00
N PRO A 231 -13.30 27.58 -9.24
CA PRO A 231 -12.12 28.23 -8.68
C PRO A 231 -12.08 28.17 -7.13
N LEU A 232 -10.88 28.25 -6.57
CA LEU A 232 -10.66 28.21 -5.12
C LEU A 232 -11.26 29.45 -4.43
N SER A 233 -12.15 29.22 -3.48
CA SER A 233 -12.71 30.29 -2.63
C SER A 233 -11.69 30.74 -1.57
N CYS A 234 -11.95 31.87 -0.91
CA CYS A 234 -11.14 32.32 0.23
C CYS A 234 -11.04 31.26 1.33
N ILE A 235 -12.13 30.53 1.58
CA ILE A 235 -12.17 29.44 2.57
C ILE A 235 -11.28 28.28 2.13
N ASP A 236 -11.31 27.92 0.84
CA ASP A 236 -10.46 26.85 0.31
C ASP A 236 -8.97 27.23 0.43
N LYS A 237 -8.61 28.46 0.03
CA LYS A 237 -7.25 28.99 0.17
C LYS A 237 -6.78 29.00 1.63
N PHE A 238 -7.65 29.41 2.56
CA PHE A 238 -7.36 29.39 4.00
C PHE A 238 -7.13 27.96 4.51
N LYS A 239 -7.99 27.00 4.15
CA LYS A 239 -7.84 25.59 4.55
C LYS A 239 -6.53 24.98 4.02
N ILE A 240 -6.19 25.25 2.76
CA ILE A 240 -4.93 24.79 2.15
C ILE A 240 -3.73 25.40 2.88
N LYS A 241 -3.73 26.72 3.09
CA LYS A 241 -2.65 27.41 3.83
C LYS A 241 -2.50 26.87 5.25
N LYS A 242 -3.61 26.70 5.97
CA LYS A 242 -3.63 26.09 7.31
C LYS A 242 -3.00 24.69 7.29
N HIS A 243 -3.37 23.85 6.32
CA HIS A 243 -2.80 22.51 6.18
C HIS A 243 -1.28 22.56 5.94
N ILE A 244 -0.82 23.41 5.02
CA ILE A 244 0.62 23.58 4.73
C ILE A 244 1.39 24.05 5.97
N VAL A 245 0.85 25.02 6.72
CA VAL A 245 1.47 25.49 7.97
C VAL A 245 1.57 24.35 8.98
N VAL A 246 0.51 23.54 9.14
CA VAL A 246 0.53 22.38 10.02
C VAL A 246 1.57 21.35 9.57
N GLU A 247 1.69 21.06 8.28
CA GLU A 247 2.72 20.13 7.77
C GLU A 247 4.14 20.67 7.97
N ARG A 248 4.36 21.97 7.78
CA ARG A 248 5.66 22.61 8.10
C ARG A 248 5.97 22.56 9.60
N LEU A 249 4.98 22.82 10.45
CA LEU A 249 5.13 22.70 11.91
C LEU A 249 5.48 21.27 12.30
N LYS A 250 4.88 20.26 11.67
CA LYS A 250 5.21 18.84 11.91
C LYS A 250 6.66 18.49 11.57
N MET A 251 7.25 19.22 10.62
CA MET A 251 8.65 19.04 10.23
C MET A 251 9.63 19.77 11.16
N SER A 252 9.14 20.68 12.01
CA SER A 252 9.98 21.43 12.96
C SER A 252 10.59 20.51 14.01
N LEU A 253 11.80 20.86 14.45
CA LEU A 253 12.52 20.10 15.46
C LEU A 253 11.75 20.01 16.79
N PRO A 254 11.18 21.11 17.34
CA PRO A 254 10.43 21.04 18.60
C PRO A 254 9.22 20.11 18.51
N TYR A 255 8.49 20.13 17.39
CA TYR A 255 7.35 19.23 17.19
C TYR A 255 7.78 17.77 17.20
N LYS A 256 8.88 17.44 16.50
CA LYS A 256 9.44 16.08 16.48
C LYS A 256 9.78 15.60 17.89
N TRP A 257 10.40 16.45 18.71
CA TRP A 257 10.72 16.11 20.11
C TRP A 257 9.48 15.93 20.98
N ILE A 258 8.48 16.80 20.87
CA ILE A 258 7.21 16.66 21.62
C ILE A 258 6.50 15.36 21.24
N VAL A 259 6.44 15.05 19.95
CA VAL A 259 5.84 13.79 19.48
C VAL A 259 6.65 12.60 19.99
N ALA A 260 7.97 12.59 19.84
CA ALA A 260 8.82 11.51 20.34
C ALA A 260 8.69 11.33 21.86
N PHE A 261 8.63 12.42 22.63
CA PHE A 261 8.39 12.36 24.06
C PHE A 261 7.06 11.68 24.39
N GLY A 262 5.99 11.99 23.64
CA GLY A 262 4.68 11.37 23.83
C GLY A 262 4.61 9.90 23.36
N THR A 263 5.15 9.61 22.17
CA THR A 263 4.99 8.30 21.51
C THR A 263 6.06 7.28 21.85
N GLU A 264 7.24 7.74 22.27
CA GLU A 264 8.33 6.85 22.69
C GLU A 264 8.39 6.82 24.22
N TYR A 265 8.65 7.96 24.87
CA TYR A 265 8.92 7.99 26.31
C TYR A 265 7.66 7.78 27.17
N LEU A 266 6.66 8.65 27.04
CA LEU A 266 5.44 8.54 27.86
C LEU A 266 4.71 7.22 27.61
N LEU A 267 4.67 6.76 26.35
CA LEU A 267 4.00 5.52 25.98
C LEU A 267 4.71 4.26 26.49
N ASN A 268 6.04 4.20 26.41
CA ASN A 268 6.79 2.97 26.68
C ASN A 268 7.49 2.94 28.04
N ASP A 269 7.75 4.08 28.66
CA ASP A 269 8.44 4.17 29.97
C ASP A 269 7.47 4.51 31.10
N TRP A 270 6.57 5.48 30.89
CA TRP A 270 5.70 5.97 31.98
C TRP A 270 4.34 5.27 32.04
N LEU A 271 3.63 5.15 30.91
CA LEU A 271 2.31 4.52 30.85
C LEU A 271 2.31 3.07 31.37
N PRO A 272 3.35 2.23 31.15
CA PRO A 272 3.40 0.88 31.70
C PRO A 272 3.46 0.78 33.22
N LEU A 273 3.77 1.88 33.92
CA LEU A 273 3.75 1.92 35.39
C LEU A 273 2.32 1.98 35.94
N ILE A 274 1.35 2.43 35.14
CA ILE A 274 -0.05 2.54 35.54
C ILE A 274 -0.74 1.16 35.46
N PRO A 275 -1.21 0.58 36.59
CA PRO A 275 -1.73 -0.78 36.59
C PRO A 275 -3.18 -0.89 36.06
N PHE A 276 -3.86 0.23 35.82
CA PHE A 276 -5.27 0.22 35.44
C PHE A 276 -5.43 0.40 33.92
N TRP A 277 -5.90 -0.66 33.25
CA TRP A 277 -6.17 -0.63 31.80
C TRP A 277 -7.11 0.50 31.38
N LYS A 278 -8.15 0.78 32.19
CA LYS A 278 -9.12 1.86 31.95
C LYS A 278 -8.48 3.25 31.87
N LEU A 279 -7.32 3.45 32.52
CA LEU A 279 -6.54 4.69 32.47
C LEU A 279 -5.52 4.71 31.33
N ARG A 280 -4.92 3.54 30.99
CA ARG A 280 -3.94 3.45 29.89
C ARG A 280 -4.58 3.56 28.51
N LYS A 281 -5.75 2.94 28.32
CA LYS A 281 -6.43 2.86 27.01
C LYS A 281 -6.75 4.25 26.40
N PRO A 282 -7.31 5.24 27.13
CA PRO A 282 -7.57 6.56 26.59
C PRO A 282 -6.30 7.26 26.07
N PHE A 283 -5.17 7.13 26.76
CA PHE A 283 -3.90 7.71 26.32
C PHE A 283 -3.41 7.09 25.01
N MET A 284 -3.44 5.76 24.88
CA MET A 284 -3.10 5.09 23.61
C MET A 284 -4.02 5.53 22.46
N LYS A 285 -5.33 5.71 22.73
CA LYS A 285 -6.28 6.23 21.75
C LYS A 285 -6.02 7.70 21.38
N MET A 286 -5.58 8.53 22.33
CA MET A 286 -5.17 9.92 22.06
C MET A 286 -3.97 9.97 21.10
N LEU A 287 -3.06 9.00 21.19
CA LEU A 287 -1.97 8.78 20.22
C LEU A 287 -2.44 8.14 18.91
N LYS A 288 -3.76 8.13 18.64
CA LYS A 288 -4.44 7.63 17.44
C LYS A 288 -4.35 6.12 17.22
N MET A 289 -3.96 5.34 18.23
CA MET A 289 -4.05 3.89 18.18
C MET A 289 -5.52 3.45 18.17
N LYS A 290 -5.91 2.55 17.25
CA LYS A 290 -7.28 2.06 17.18
C LYS A 290 -7.41 0.78 18.02
N ILE A 291 -8.23 0.83 19.06
CA ILE A 291 -8.41 -0.28 20.01
C ILE A 291 -9.90 -0.55 20.18
N GLY A 292 -10.33 -1.75 19.80
CA GLY A 292 -11.71 -2.22 19.91
C GLY A 292 -12.21 -2.36 21.36
N ASN A 293 -13.51 -2.59 21.49
CA ASN A 293 -14.15 -2.83 22.78
C ASN A 293 -13.81 -4.23 23.31
N GLY A 294 -13.71 -4.39 24.63
CA GLY A 294 -13.30 -5.66 25.25
C GLY A 294 -11.81 -6.02 25.11
N THR A 295 -11.06 -5.31 24.27
CA THR A 295 -9.61 -5.54 24.06
C THR A 295 -8.78 -5.01 25.22
N ILE A 296 -7.72 -5.75 25.57
CA ILE A 296 -6.78 -5.46 26.65
C ILE A 296 -5.35 -5.59 26.14
N ILE A 297 -4.52 -4.58 26.43
CA ILE A 297 -3.06 -4.62 26.24
C ILE A 297 -2.45 -4.56 27.63
N MET A 298 -1.70 -5.59 28.02
CA MET A 298 -1.04 -5.62 29.32
C MET A 298 0.07 -4.56 29.43
N LYS A 299 0.51 -4.28 30.65
CA LYS A 299 1.68 -3.43 30.89
C LYS A 299 2.94 -3.99 30.23
N ARG A 300 3.92 -3.10 30.01
CA ARG A 300 5.25 -3.41 29.48
C ARG A 300 5.22 -4.01 28.07
N VAL A 301 4.26 -3.60 27.26
CA VAL A 301 4.30 -3.81 25.80
C VAL A 301 5.03 -2.61 25.22
N TYR A 302 6.09 -2.86 24.45
CA TYR A 302 6.83 -1.81 23.75
C TYR A 302 6.13 -1.53 22.41
N ILE A 303 5.75 -0.28 22.17
CA ILE A 303 4.93 0.13 21.03
C ILE A 303 5.64 1.22 20.26
N MET A 304 5.83 1.00 18.96
CA MET A 304 6.38 1.97 18.03
C MET A 304 5.28 2.43 17.07
N THR A 305 5.21 3.74 16.76
CA THR A 305 4.24 4.28 15.78
C THR A 305 2.78 3.85 16.07
N PRO A 306 2.25 4.12 17.29
CA PRO A 306 0.92 3.66 17.73
C PRO A 306 -0.23 4.04 16.78
N GLN A 307 -0.11 5.17 16.08
CA GLN A 307 -1.09 5.68 15.12
C GLN A 307 -1.33 4.77 13.90
N LYS A 308 -0.41 3.82 13.64
CA LYS A 308 -0.52 2.83 12.56
C LYS A 308 -0.95 1.44 13.05
N ILE A 309 -1.32 1.30 14.33
CA ILE A 309 -1.74 0.03 14.91
C ILE A 309 -3.25 0.02 15.11
N ARG A 310 -3.89 -1.06 14.64
CA ARG A 310 -5.33 -1.31 14.77
C ARG A 310 -5.54 -2.67 15.40
N ILE A 311 -6.35 -2.72 16.45
CA ILE A 311 -6.71 -3.94 17.16
C ILE A 311 -8.24 -4.00 17.25
N GLY A 312 -8.79 -5.13 16.82
CA GLY A 312 -10.20 -5.46 16.89
C GLY A 312 -10.73 -5.58 18.33
N ARG A 313 -11.91 -6.15 18.47
CA ARG A 313 -12.64 -6.35 19.72
C ARG A 313 -12.21 -7.64 20.41
N TYR A 314 -12.28 -7.65 21.74
CA TYR A 314 -11.99 -8.82 22.57
C TYR A 314 -10.67 -9.51 22.23
N SER A 315 -9.66 -8.74 21.85
CA SER A 315 -8.30 -9.24 21.59
C SER A 315 -7.41 -8.95 22.80
N HIS A 316 -6.39 -9.77 23.01
CA HIS A 316 -5.51 -9.67 24.16
C HIS A 316 -4.05 -9.67 23.71
N ILE A 317 -3.28 -8.72 24.25
CA ILE A 317 -1.82 -8.65 24.07
C ILE A 317 -1.17 -8.74 25.44
N ASN A 318 -0.41 -9.81 25.66
CA ASN A 318 0.27 -10.05 26.92
C ASN A 318 1.51 -9.14 27.08
N ARG A 319 2.03 -9.08 28.30
CA ARG A 319 3.17 -8.24 28.69
C ARG A 319 4.46 -8.63 27.96
N GLY A 320 5.37 -7.67 27.84
CA GLY A 320 6.69 -7.84 27.23
C GLY A 320 6.67 -8.12 25.72
N CYS A 321 5.52 -7.96 25.05
CA CYS A 321 5.48 -7.97 23.60
C CYS A 321 6.09 -6.70 23.01
N LEU A 322 6.59 -6.80 21.78
CA LEU A 322 7.02 -5.67 20.97
C LEU A 322 6.09 -5.53 19.76
N LEU A 323 5.47 -4.35 19.61
CA LEU A 323 4.62 -4.00 18.49
C LEU A 323 5.29 -2.90 17.65
N ASP A 324 5.99 -3.30 16.60
CA ASP A 324 6.58 -2.37 15.64
C ASP A 324 5.52 -1.90 14.65
N GLY A 325 4.90 -0.75 14.90
CA GLY A 325 3.86 -0.18 14.03
C GLY A 325 4.38 0.57 12.81
N ARG A 326 5.70 0.66 12.56
CA ARG A 326 6.25 1.54 11.49
C ARG A 326 5.72 1.20 10.10
N GLY A 327 5.62 -0.08 9.75
CA GLY A 327 4.99 -0.61 8.53
C GLY A 327 3.47 -0.83 8.65
N GLY A 328 2.91 -0.72 9.86
CA GLY A 328 1.49 -0.89 10.16
C GLY A 328 1.14 -2.29 10.66
N ILE A 329 0.29 -2.35 11.68
CA ILE A 329 -0.18 -3.61 12.29
C ILE A 329 -1.70 -3.60 12.33
N THR A 330 -2.32 -4.64 11.78
CA THR A 330 -3.76 -4.89 11.92
C THR A 330 -3.97 -6.21 12.63
N ILE A 331 -4.64 -6.17 13.77
CA ILE A 331 -5.02 -7.34 14.57
C ILE A 331 -6.56 -7.38 14.62
N GLY A 332 -7.14 -8.53 14.28
CA GLY A 332 -8.59 -8.77 14.22
C GLY A 332 -9.26 -8.90 15.59
N ASP A 333 -10.47 -9.43 15.56
CA ASP A 333 -11.29 -9.72 16.74
C ASP A 333 -10.87 -11.07 17.38
N ASN A 334 -10.94 -11.19 18.71
CA ASN A 334 -10.66 -12.44 19.44
C ASN A 334 -9.25 -13.01 19.23
N VAL A 335 -8.26 -12.17 18.93
CA VAL A 335 -6.87 -12.58 18.77
C VAL A 335 -6.20 -12.68 20.14
N SER A 336 -5.45 -13.76 20.37
CA SER A 336 -4.65 -13.95 21.58
C SER A 336 -3.17 -13.90 21.26
N ILE A 337 -2.47 -12.87 21.78
CA ILE A 337 -1.02 -12.71 21.65
C ILE A 337 -0.40 -12.96 23.02
N SER A 338 0.41 -14.02 23.09
CA SER A 338 1.02 -14.50 24.32
C SER A 338 2.26 -13.69 24.72
N TYR A 339 2.85 -14.03 25.87
CA TYR A 339 4.01 -13.34 26.44
C TYR A 339 5.19 -13.25 25.46
N HIS A 340 5.85 -12.09 25.42
CA HIS A 340 7.10 -11.88 24.66
C HIS A 340 7.02 -12.14 23.15
N VAL A 341 5.86 -11.90 22.55
CA VAL A 341 5.72 -11.96 21.08
C VAL A 341 6.30 -10.69 20.46
N ASN A 342 7.09 -10.85 19.40
CA ASN A 342 7.62 -9.74 18.60
C ASN A 342 6.87 -9.65 17.27
N ILE A 343 6.21 -8.52 17.01
CA ILE A 343 5.60 -8.20 15.72
C ILE A 343 6.45 -7.13 15.06
N MET A 344 7.23 -7.53 14.05
CA MET A 344 8.32 -6.73 13.47
C MET A 344 7.98 -6.30 12.04
N THR A 345 7.47 -5.07 11.87
CA THR A 345 7.16 -4.53 10.54
C THR A 345 8.34 -3.85 9.84
N GLY A 346 9.37 -3.46 10.60
CA GLY A 346 10.59 -2.86 10.06
C GLY A 346 11.72 -3.86 9.84
N SER A 347 12.43 -3.68 8.73
CA SER A 347 13.65 -4.40 8.37
C SER A 347 14.56 -3.52 7.51
N HIS A 348 15.58 -4.10 6.89
CA HIS A 348 16.45 -3.44 5.93
C HIS A 348 16.65 -4.31 4.68
N ASN A 349 16.75 -3.67 3.50
CA ASN A 349 17.17 -4.35 2.29
C ASN A 349 18.71 -4.39 2.22
N HIS A 350 19.27 -5.49 2.74
CA HIS A 350 20.72 -5.71 2.80
C HIS A 350 21.40 -5.87 1.43
N ASN A 351 20.64 -6.07 0.34
CA ASN A 351 21.18 -6.18 -1.01
C ASN A 351 21.35 -4.81 -1.69
N THR A 352 20.85 -3.73 -1.07
CA THR A 352 20.98 -2.37 -1.61
C THR A 352 22.21 -1.67 -1.05
N ARG A 353 22.90 -0.89 -1.89
CA ARG A 353 24.08 -0.09 -1.47
C ARG A 353 23.76 0.87 -0.32
N GLN A 354 22.52 1.36 -0.23
CA GLN A 354 22.08 2.32 0.78
C GLN A 354 21.54 1.65 2.07
N PHE A 355 21.52 0.32 2.16
CA PHE A 355 20.98 -0.42 3.31
C PHE A 355 19.58 0.07 3.73
N ARG A 356 18.70 0.28 2.73
CA ARG A 356 17.43 1.00 2.91
C ARG A 356 16.54 0.33 3.95
N GLY A 357 15.91 1.12 4.82
CA GLY A 357 14.89 0.65 5.74
C GLY A 357 13.63 0.23 4.98
N VAL A 358 13.09 -0.95 5.28
CA VAL A 358 11.88 -1.50 4.64
C VAL A 358 10.81 -1.64 5.71
N PHE A 359 9.62 -1.08 5.47
CA PHE A 359 8.52 -1.09 6.44
C PHE A 359 7.24 -1.62 5.79
N LEU A 360 6.98 -2.93 5.95
CA LEU A 360 5.84 -3.62 5.36
C LEU A 360 4.84 -4.08 6.43
N PRO A 361 3.52 -4.10 6.13
CA PRO A 361 2.49 -4.31 7.13
C PRO A 361 2.46 -5.77 7.62
N ILE A 362 1.90 -5.97 8.80
CA ILE A 362 1.51 -7.30 9.32
C ILE A 362 0.00 -7.31 9.59
N VAL A 363 -0.66 -8.38 9.16
CA VAL A 363 -2.09 -8.60 9.40
C VAL A 363 -2.28 -9.89 10.18
N VAL A 364 -2.99 -9.83 11.30
CA VAL A 364 -3.40 -10.97 12.11
C VAL A 364 -4.92 -11.01 12.12
N GLU A 365 -5.52 -11.97 11.44
CA GLU A 365 -6.98 -12.09 11.33
C GLU A 365 -7.61 -12.66 12.60
N ASP A 366 -8.94 -12.61 12.64
CA ASP A 366 -9.75 -12.97 13.80
C ASP A 366 -9.41 -14.36 14.36
N TYR A 367 -9.53 -14.53 15.68
CA TYR A 367 -9.30 -15.78 16.39
C TYR A 367 -7.89 -16.38 16.28
N ALA A 368 -6.93 -15.71 15.64
CA ALA A 368 -5.56 -16.19 15.62
C ALA A 368 -4.97 -16.25 17.05
N TRP A 369 -4.10 -17.24 17.27
CA TRP A 369 -3.36 -17.38 18.52
C TRP A 369 -1.86 -17.41 18.24
N ILE A 370 -1.12 -16.52 18.90
CA ILE A 370 0.33 -16.42 18.78
C ILE A 370 0.95 -16.81 20.12
N GLY A 371 1.70 -17.90 20.11
CA GLY A 371 2.35 -18.50 21.27
C GLY A 371 3.53 -17.69 21.80
N VAL A 372 3.95 -18.03 23.02
CA VAL A 372 5.00 -17.31 23.76
C VAL A 372 6.31 -17.24 22.95
N ASN A 373 7.01 -16.11 23.00
CA ASN A 373 8.30 -15.90 22.32
C ASN A 373 8.28 -16.06 20.79
N ALA A 374 7.11 -16.12 20.15
CA ALA A 374 7.04 -16.16 18.70
C ALA A 374 7.40 -14.78 18.08
N THR A 375 7.99 -14.80 16.89
CA THR A 375 8.32 -13.59 16.14
C THR A 375 7.63 -13.61 14.77
N ILE A 376 6.90 -12.55 14.44
CA ILE A 376 6.23 -12.37 13.15
C ILE A 376 6.98 -11.30 12.38
N LEU A 377 7.50 -11.65 11.19
CA LEU A 377 8.22 -10.72 10.34
C LEU A 377 7.29 -9.93 9.42
N GLN A 378 7.81 -8.82 8.87
CA GLN A 378 7.09 -7.90 8.00
C GLN A 378 6.47 -8.59 6.78
N ASN A 379 5.40 -8.01 6.23
CA ASN A 379 4.67 -8.49 5.06
C ASN A 379 4.04 -9.89 5.25
N VAL A 380 3.68 -10.25 6.48
CA VAL A 380 3.04 -11.53 6.82
C VAL A 380 1.58 -11.32 7.20
N LYS A 381 0.72 -12.19 6.65
CA LYS A 381 -0.67 -12.37 7.04
C LYS A 381 -0.85 -13.68 7.82
N ILE A 382 -1.28 -13.58 9.08
CA ILE A 382 -1.73 -14.71 9.89
C ILE A 382 -3.24 -14.86 9.69
N GLY A 383 -3.65 -15.92 9.00
CA GLY A 383 -5.05 -16.17 8.65
C GLY A 383 -5.96 -16.46 9.84
N LYS A 384 -7.27 -16.31 9.63
CA LYS A 384 -8.30 -16.50 10.67
C LYS A 384 -8.11 -17.83 11.41
N GLY A 385 -8.11 -17.78 12.74
CA GLY A 385 -8.00 -18.95 13.60
C GLY A 385 -6.65 -19.67 13.58
N ALA A 386 -5.67 -19.20 12.80
CA ALA A 386 -4.34 -19.82 12.73
C ALA A 386 -3.63 -19.79 14.09
N VAL A 387 -2.74 -20.76 14.28
CA VAL A 387 -1.94 -20.90 15.50
C VAL A 387 -0.47 -20.81 15.15
N VAL A 388 0.23 -19.89 15.79
CA VAL A 388 1.69 -19.81 15.77
C VAL A 388 2.20 -20.37 17.09
N CYS A 389 2.87 -21.51 17.06
CA CYS A 389 3.40 -22.16 18.27
C CYS A 389 4.51 -21.33 18.92
N ALA A 390 4.79 -21.63 20.19
CA ALA A 390 5.81 -20.92 20.96
C ALA A 390 7.20 -20.98 20.28
N GLY A 391 7.93 -19.86 20.35
CA GLY A 391 9.28 -19.73 19.79
C GLY A 391 9.37 -19.75 18.25
N ALA A 392 8.25 -19.82 17.54
CA ALA A 392 8.27 -19.88 16.07
C ALA A 392 8.64 -18.51 15.45
N VAL A 393 9.32 -18.55 14.29
CA VAL A 393 9.62 -17.36 13.48
C VAL A 393 8.85 -17.44 12.17
N VAL A 394 7.82 -16.61 12.04
CA VAL A 394 6.93 -16.62 10.88
C VAL A 394 7.47 -15.66 9.83
N THR A 395 7.87 -16.22 8.68
CA THR A 395 8.47 -15.48 7.56
C THR A 395 7.58 -15.42 6.31
N LYS A 396 6.43 -16.09 6.33
CA LYS A 396 5.46 -16.19 5.23
C LYS A 396 4.04 -16.25 5.78
N ASP A 397 3.07 -15.91 4.95
CA ASP A 397 1.65 -16.01 5.27
C ASP A 397 1.27 -17.39 5.82
N VAL A 398 0.41 -17.39 6.85
CA VAL A 398 -0.16 -18.59 7.46
C VAL A 398 -1.61 -18.69 7.04
N LYS A 399 -1.99 -19.82 6.43
CA LYS A 399 -3.36 -20.06 5.99
C LYS A 399 -4.33 -20.10 7.18
N PRO A 400 -5.62 -19.77 6.99
CA PRO A 400 -6.63 -19.89 8.04
C PRO A 400 -6.63 -21.27 8.69
N PHE A 401 -6.83 -21.29 10.01
CA PHE A 401 -6.88 -22.49 10.86
C PHE A 401 -5.64 -23.40 10.82
N THR A 402 -4.55 -22.97 10.19
CA THR A 402 -3.30 -23.75 10.16
C THR A 402 -2.52 -23.55 11.46
N VAL A 403 -1.92 -24.62 11.96
CA VAL A 403 -0.98 -24.61 13.08
C VAL A 403 0.44 -24.64 12.53
N VAL A 404 1.28 -23.66 12.90
CA VAL A 404 2.67 -23.55 12.44
C VAL A 404 3.65 -23.52 13.60
N ALA A 405 4.82 -24.13 13.43
CA ALA A 405 5.91 -24.14 14.42
C ALA A 405 7.30 -24.12 13.74
N GLY A 406 8.33 -23.75 14.51
CA GLY A 406 9.73 -23.81 14.08
C GLY A 406 10.32 -22.49 13.56
N VAL A 407 11.58 -22.56 13.14
CA VAL A 407 12.37 -21.44 12.60
C VAL A 407 13.05 -21.88 11.30
N PRO A 408 12.55 -21.48 10.11
CA PRO A 408 11.31 -20.74 9.89
C PRO A 408 10.07 -21.60 10.20
N ALA A 409 8.96 -20.95 10.54
CA ALA A 409 7.71 -21.62 10.88
C ALA A 409 7.16 -22.41 9.69
N ARG A 410 6.77 -23.66 9.92
CA ARG A 410 6.15 -24.56 8.94
C ARG A 410 4.84 -25.11 9.47
N SER A 411 3.93 -25.45 8.56
CA SER A 411 2.67 -26.13 8.91
C SER A 411 2.94 -27.46 9.58
N ILE A 412 2.34 -27.68 10.75
CA ILE A 412 2.42 -28.93 11.53
C ILE A 412 1.04 -29.54 11.83
N GLY A 413 -0.04 -28.84 11.50
CA GLY A 413 -1.39 -29.35 11.71
C GLY A 413 -2.48 -28.33 11.40
N GLU A 414 -3.72 -28.68 11.73
CA GLU A 414 -4.89 -27.81 11.64
C GLU A 414 -5.55 -27.64 13.02
N ARG A 415 -6.14 -26.47 13.25
CA ARG A 415 -6.94 -26.15 14.43
C ARG A 415 -8.41 -26.44 14.15
N ASN A 416 -9.19 -26.72 15.19
CA ASN A 416 -10.65 -26.72 15.13
C ASN A 416 -11.18 -25.42 14.50
N ARG A 417 -12.16 -25.55 13.60
CA ARG A 417 -12.81 -24.44 12.88
C ARG A 417 -14.00 -23.85 13.62
N ASP A 418 -14.60 -24.60 14.53
CA ASP A 418 -15.70 -24.17 15.37
C ASP A 418 -15.19 -23.38 16.58
N LEU A 419 -14.91 -22.09 16.37
CA LEU A 419 -14.38 -21.18 17.39
C LEU A 419 -15.49 -20.24 17.87
N ASN A 420 -15.84 -20.32 19.14
CA ASN A 420 -16.83 -19.46 19.78
C ASN A 420 -16.34 -18.98 21.16
N TYR A 421 -15.28 -18.19 21.16
CA TYR A 421 -14.72 -17.61 22.38
C TYR A 421 -14.44 -16.12 22.22
N HIS A 422 -14.36 -15.43 23.36
CA HIS A 422 -13.83 -14.08 23.46
C HIS A 422 -12.55 -14.10 24.31
N CYS A 423 -11.49 -13.41 23.88
CA CYS A 423 -10.32 -13.21 24.74
C CYS A 423 -10.66 -12.15 25.79
N LYS A 424 -11.42 -12.58 26.81
CA LYS A 424 -11.72 -11.77 27.98
C LYS A 424 -10.59 -11.94 28.99
N TRP A 425 -10.22 -10.85 29.64
CA TRP A 425 -9.24 -10.86 30.72
C TRP A 425 -9.75 -9.96 31.84
N ASP A 426 -10.04 -10.53 33.00
CA ASP A 426 -10.66 -9.82 34.13
C ASP A 426 -9.81 -9.93 35.39
N VAL A 427 -8.52 -9.61 35.24
CA VAL A 427 -7.56 -9.61 36.35
C VAL A 427 -7.26 -8.17 36.74
N PRO A 428 -7.29 -7.81 38.03
CA PRO A 428 -6.87 -6.49 38.48
C PRO A 428 -5.37 -6.29 38.19
N PHE A 429 -4.98 -5.04 37.92
CA PHE A 429 -3.59 -4.62 37.73
C PHE A 429 -2.84 -5.14 36.48
N THR A 430 -3.57 -5.44 35.40
CA THR A 430 -3.04 -5.85 34.08
C THR A 430 -2.28 -4.79 33.32
#